data_AF-A0A1G1YSV6-F1
#
_entry.id   AF-A0A1G1YSV6-F1
#
_cell.length_a   1.000
_cell.length_b   1.000
_cell.length_c   1.000
_cell.angle_alpha   90.00
_cell.angle_beta   90.00
_cell.angle_gamma   90.00
#
_symmetry.space_group_name_H-M   'P 1'
#
loop_
_entity.id
_entity.type
_entity.pdbx_description
1 polymer ?
#
loop_
_entity_poly.entity_id
_entity_poly.type
_entity_poly.pdbx_seq_one_letter_code
_entity_poly.pdbx_strand_id
1 'polypeptide(L)'
;MSAMLSRLILENQIYFVTTKTFGNRRIFVDDETCGLLVETMRLCKTKYCFKLFGYAILPDHVHLLIEPGNRFDISKIVHRIKGNFAYQYLTAQNHKGSATRAGGGLATNEDHNISAARMKIILNRVADPLWVGEQKRRRIRQNPVWQKSFYDHAIRNEKDFLEKLNYIHKNPLKHNLTDDLDSYPWSSYQNYYLENNSLITINKLLL
;
A
#
# COMPACT_ATOMS: atom_id res chain seq x y z
N MET A 1 -15.06 -31.52 -6.65
CA MET A 1 -13.58 -31.51 -6.62
C MET A 1 -13.08 -30.22 -7.24
N SER A 2 -12.55 -29.30 -6.43
CA SER A 2 -11.75 -28.17 -6.92
C SER A 2 -10.59 -28.03 -5.95
N ALA A 3 -9.48 -28.70 -6.25
CA ALA A 3 -8.25 -28.55 -5.48
C ALA A 3 -7.75 -27.12 -5.68
N MET A 4 -8.01 -26.27 -4.69
CA MET A 4 -7.36 -24.98 -4.56
C MET A 4 -5.88 -25.29 -4.38
N LEU A 5 -5.07 -25.08 -5.43
CA LEU A 5 -3.62 -25.18 -5.37
C LEU A 5 -3.14 -24.26 -4.26
N SER A 6 -2.92 -24.82 -3.07
CA SER A 6 -2.27 -24.19 -1.96
C SER A 6 -0.90 -23.76 -2.47
N ARG A 7 -0.74 -22.46 -2.67
CA ARG A 7 0.56 -21.85 -2.99
C ARG A 7 1.55 -22.37 -1.95
N LEU A 8 2.53 -23.16 -2.39
CA LEU A 8 3.64 -23.56 -1.55
C LEU A 8 4.36 -22.27 -1.13
N ILE A 9 4.18 -21.85 0.11
CA ILE A 9 4.85 -20.70 0.69
C ILE A 9 6.22 -21.21 1.12
N LEU A 10 7.24 -20.94 0.30
CA LEU A 10 8.63 -21.09 0.75
C LEU A 10 8.88 -19.99 1.79
N GLU A 11 9.50 -20.35 2.92
CA GLU A 11 9.95 -19.34 3.89
C GLU A 11 10.83 -18.30 3.17
N ASN A 12 10.61 -17.01 3.47
CA ASN A 12 11.31 -15.87 2.83
C ASN A 12 11.02 -15.63 1.33
N GLN A 13 9.93 -16.17 0.78
CA GLN A 13 9.54 -15.89 -0.60
C GLN A 13 9.13 -14.42 -0.81
N ILE A 14 9.83 -13.71 -1.69
CA ILE A 14 9.45 -12.35 -2.14
C ILE A 14 8.39 -12.48 -3.25
N TYR A 15 7.37 -11.61 -3.22
CA TYR A 15 6.32 -11.53 -4.22
C TYR A 15 6.28 -10.14 -4.85
N PHE A 16 6.26 -10.09 -6.18
CA PHE A 16 5.75 -8.93 -6.91
C PHE A 16 4.22 -8.98 -6.92
N VAL A 17 3.58 -7.89 -6.55
CA VAL A 17 2.11 -7.77 -6.46
C VAL A 17 1.63 -6.59 -7.29
N THR A 18 0.52 -6.76 -7.99
CA THR A 18 -0.24 -5.68 -8.62
C THR A 18 -1.68 -5.71 -8.13
N THR A 19 -2.17 -4.60 -7.58
CA THR A 19 -3.59 -4.45 -7.24
C THR A 19 -4.17 -3.20 -7.89
N LYS A 20 -5.34 -3.34 -8.52
CA LYS A 20 -6.03 -2.27 -9.24
C LYS A 20 -7.25 -1.77 -8.49
N THR A 21 -7.57 -0.50 -8.68
CA THR A 21 -8.84 0.09 -8.23
C THR A 21 -10.00 -0.53 -9.01
N PHE A 22 -11.19 -0.53 -8.39
CA PHE A 22 -12.39 -1.06 -9.03
C PHE A 22 -12.72 -0.23 -10.28
N GLY A 23 -12.89 -0.91 -11.42
CA GLY A 23 -13.22 -0.27 -12.70
C GLY A 23 -12.10 0.60 -13.27
N ASN A 24 -10.83 0.40 -12.84
CA ASN A 24 -9.68 1.24 -13.22
C ASN A 24 -9.91 2.73 -12.90
N ARG A 25 -10.68 3.03 -11.86
CA ARG A 25 -10.92 4.41 -11.42
C ARG A 25 -9.60 5.04 -10.97
N ARG A 26 -9.33 6.24 -11.46
CA ARG A 26 -8.14 7.01 -11.11
C ARG A 26 -8.30 7.65 -9.72
N ILE A 27 -8.09 6.85 -8.67
CA ILE A 27 -8.24 7.27 -7.27
C ILE A 27 -6.98 7.99 -6.77
N PHE A 28 -5.79 7.62 -7.27
CA PHE A 28 -4.50 8.14 -6.83
C PHE A 28 -4.04 9.30 -7.73
N VAL A 29 -4.78 10.40 -7.71
CA VAL A 29 -4.52 11.58 -8.58
C VAL A 29 -4.08 12.81 -7.81
N ASP A 30 -4.11 12.76 -6.48
CA ASP A 30 -3.74 13.85 -5.58
C ASP A 30 -2.88 13.33 -4.42
N ASP A 31 -2.11 14.24 -3.84
CA ASP A 31 -1.13 13.94 -2.79
C ASP A 31 -1.79 13.43 -1.50
N GLU A 32 -3.00 13.88 -1.20
CA GLU A 32 -3.75 13.44 -0.03
C GLU A 32 -4.09 11.95 -0.12
N THR A 33 -4.58 11.51 -1.27
CA THR A 33 -5.01 10.13 -1.49
C THR A 33 -3.81 9.19 -1.63
N CYS A 34 -2.74 9.63 -2.31
CA CYS A 34 -1.49 8.89 -2.37
C CYS A 34 -0.83 8.78 -0.98
N GLY A 35 -0.77 9.89 -0.23
CA GLY A 35 -0.25 9.93 1.14
C GLY A 35 -1.03 9.03 2.09
N LEU A 36 -2.35 8.97 1.97
CA LEU A 36 -3.18 8.05 2.75
C LEU A 36 -2.82 6.57 2.50
N LEU A 37 -2.53 6.21 1.24
CA LEU A 37 -2.10 4.85 0.92
C LEU A 37 -0.71 4.55 1.49
N VAL A 38 0.25 5.47 1.34
CA VAL A 38 1.60 5.35 1.92
C VAL A 38 1.52 5.11 3.43
N GLU A 39 0.74 5.94 4.13
CA GLU A 39 0.55 5.81 5.58
C GLU A 39 -0.11 4.46 5.92
N THR A 40 -1.14 4.06 5.17
CA THR A 40 -1.78 2.75 5.33
C THR A 40 -0.79 1.60 5.17
N MET A 41 0.10 1.67 4.17
CA MET A 41 1.15 0.67 3.95
C MET A 41 2.15 0.65 5.10
N ARG A 42 2.59 1.83 5.58
CA ARG A 42 3.53 1.96 6.71
C ARG A 42 2.97 1.28 7.96
N LEU A 43 1.72 1.57 8.30
CA LEU A 43 1.04 0.97 9.44
C LEU A 43 0.78 -0.53 9.28
N CYS A 44 0.39 -0.97 8.08
CA CYS A 44 0.27 -2.40 7.77
C CYS A 44 1.62 -3.12 7.90
N LYS A 45 2.70 -2.51 7.44
CA LYS A 45 4.07 -3.07 7.51
C LYS A 45 4.46 -3.37 8.94
N THR A 46 4.27 -2.40 9.85
CA THR A 46 4.54 -2.57 11.28
C THR A 46 3.62 -3.62 11.91
N LYS A 47 2.32 -3.60 11.59
CA LYS A 47 1.33 -4.49 12.23
C LYS A 47 1.42 -5.95 11.79
N TYR A 48 1.65 -6.17 10.50
CA TYR A 48 1.66 -7.50 9.89
C TYR A 48 3.08 -8.02 9.64
N CYS A 49 4.09 -7.27 10.09
CA CYS A 49 5.51 -7.65 10.13
C CYS A 49 6.04 -8.19 8.79
N PHE A 50 5.74 -7.52 7.68
CA PHE A 50 6.28 -7.87 6.37
C PHE A 50 7.42 -6.94 5.95
N LYS A 51 8.26 -7.39 5.04
CA LYS A 51 9.29 -6.56 4.40
C LYS A 51 8.75 -6.00 3.09
N LEU A 52 9.06 -4.73 2.82
CA LEU A 52 8.68 -4.03 1.60
C LEU A 52 9.97 -3.63 0.90
N PHE A 53 10.20 -4.10 -0.32
CA PHE A 53 11.41 -3.80 -1.07
C PHE A 53 11.17 -2.75 -2.15
N GLY A 54 9.98 -2.71 -2.74
CA GLY A 54 9.65 -1.71 -3.74
C GLY A 54 8.17 -1.42 -3.83
N TYR A 55 7.84 -0.21 -4.29
CA TYR A 55 6.47 0.18 -4.56
C TYR A 55 6.38 1.24 -5.66
N ALA A 56 5.25 1.30 -6.35
CA ALA A 56 4.84 2.44 -7.16
C ALA A 56 3.31 2.56 -7.07
N ILE A 57 2.82 3.76 -6.76
CA ILE A 57 1.40 4.08 -6.74
C ILE A 57 1.10 4.81 -8.04
N LEU A 58 0.25 4.23 -8.88
CA LEU A 58 -0.23 4.82 -10.13
C LEU A 58 -1.70 5.20 -9.98
N PRO A 59 -2.26 6.05 -10.86
CA PRO A 59 -3.62 6.59 -10.68
C PRO A 59 -4.70 5.55 -10.38
N ASP A 60 -4.64 4.38 -11.01
CA ASP A 60 -5.64 3.32 -10.89
C ASP A 60 -5.09 1.98 -10.36
N HIS A 61 -3.81 1.90 -10.01
CA HIS A 61 -3.22 0.65 -9.52
C HIS A 61 -1.93 0.87 -8.74
N VAL A 62 -1.52 -0.17 -8.00
CA VAL A 62 -0.34 -0.13 -7.15
C VAL A 62 0.49 -1.39 -7.41
N HIS A 63 1.79 -1.20 -7.56
CA HIS A 63 2.77 -2.28 -7.58
C HIS A 63 3.53 -2.36 -6.27
N LEU A 64 3.80 -3.57 -5.78
CA LEU A 64 4.52 -3.83 -4.53
C LEU A 64 5.51 -5.00 -4.72
N LEU A 65 6.65 -4.95 -4.05
CA LEU A 65 7.58 -6.06 -3.85
C LEU A 65 7.62 -6.38 -2.35
N ILE A 66 7.00 -7.49 -1.94
CA ILE A 66 6.77 -7.82 -0.53
C ILE A 66 7.29 -9.20 -0.19
N GLU A 67 7.98 -9.33 0.94
CA GLU A 67 8.23 -10.62 1.58
C GLU A 67 7.32 -10.72 2.82
N PRO A 68 6.38 -11.66 2.84
CA PRO A 68 5.55 -11.92 4.00
C PRO A 68 6.40 -12.35 5.20
N GLY A 69 6.04 -11.89 6.40
CA GLY A 69 6.60 -12.44 7.63
C GLY A 69 5.96 -13.79 8.00
N ASN A 70 6.44 -14.40 9.08
CA ASN A 70 6.07 -15.78 9.45
C ASN A 70 4.58 -15.97 9.82
N ARG A 71 3.85 -14.89 10.13
CA ARG A 71 2.48 -14.97 10.68
C ARG A 71 1.37 -14.82 9.64
N PHE A 72 1.63 -14.11 8.54
CA PHE A 72 0.61 -13.74 7.58
C PHE A 72 1.10 -13.99 6.17
N ASP A 73 0.32 -14.71 5.37
CA ASP A 73 0.59 -14.90 3.95
C ASP A 73 0.37 -13.60 3.14
N ILE A 74 0.86 -13.60 1.90
CA ILE A 74 0.76 -12.46 0.98
C ILE A 74 -0.69 -12.02 0.75
N SER A 75 -1.64 -12.97 0.69
CA SER A 75 -3.05 -12.67 0.46
C SER A 75 -3.65 -11.90 1.63
N LYS A 76 -3.36 -12.31 2.86
CA LYS A 76 -3.77 -11.58 4.06
C LYS A 76 -3.17 -10.18 4.07
N ILE A 77 -1.87 -10.04 3.82
CA ILE A 77 -1.20 -8.73 3.80
C ILE A 77 -1.86 -7.79 2.79
N VAL A 78 -2.02 -8.22 1.53
CA VAL A 78 -2.61 -7.40 0.47
C VAL A 78 -4.07 -7.06 0.77
N HIS A 79 -4.86 -8.01 1.30
CA HIS A 79 -6.22 -7.73 1.72
C HIS A 79 -6.30 -6.71 2.86
N ARG A 80 -5.35 -6.73 3.80
CA ARG A 80 -5.31 -5.77 4.91
C ARG A 80 -4.94 -4.37 4.43
N ILE A 81 -3.98 -4.23 3.51
CA ILE A 81 -3.66 -2.94 2.89
C ILE A 81 -4.88 -2.38 2.16
N LYS A 82 -5.49 -3.19 1.27
CA LYS A 82 -6.67 -2.78 0.49
C LYS A 82 -7.85 -2.38 1.37
N GLY A 83 -8.17 -3.20 2.37
CA GLY A 83 -9.30 -2.99 3.26
C GLY A 83 -9.15 -1.74 4.14
N ASN A 84 -7.96 -1.53 4.71
CA ASN A 84 -7.69 -0.35 5.55
C ASN A 84 -7.67 0.94 4.74
N PHE A 85 -7.10 0.93 3.53
CA PHE A 85 -7.15 2.08 2.64
C PHE A 85 -8.60 2.39 2.24
N ALA A 86 -9.35 1.39 1.78
CA ALA A 86 -10.73 1.58 1.35
C ALA A 86 -11.61 2.15 2.47
N TYR A 87 -11.42 1.67 3.71
CA TYR A 87 -12.15 2.19 4.86
C TYR A 87 -11.86 3.67 5.12
N GLN A 88 -10.58 4.05 5.17
CA GLN A 88 -10.17 5.42 5.46
C GLN A 88 -10.57 6.36 4.31
N TYR A 89 -10.33 5.96 3.07
CA TYR A 89 -10.71 6.71 1.87
C TYR A 89 -12.21 7.00 1.84
N LEU A 90 -13.07 5.98 1.97
CA LEU A 90 -14.53 6.18 1.97
C LEU A 90 -15.02 7.01 3.17
N THR A 91 -14.31 6.97 4.30
CA THR A 91 -14.64 7.82 5.46
C THR A 91 -14.29 9.29 5.16
N ALA A 92 -13.13 9.55 4.56
CA ALA A 92 -12.72 10.89 4.17
C ALA A 92 -13.65 11.48 3.09
N GLN A 93 -14.04 10.69 2.09
CA GLN A 93 -14.98 11.14 1.05
C GLN A 93 -16.35 11.53 1.60
N ASN A 94 -16.87 10.78 2.58
CA ASN A 94 -18.12 11.13 3.27
C ASN A 94 -17.99 12.43 4.07
N HIS A 95 -16.86 12.63 4.75
CA HIS A 95 -16.61 13.88 5.47
C HIS A 95 -16.44 15.05 4.49
N LYS A 96 -15.77 14.90 3.34
CA LYS A 96 -15.69 15.95 2.31
C LYS A 96 -17.07 16.33 1.77
N GLY A 97 -17.96 15.35 1.55
CA GLY A 97 -19.36 15.60 1.20
C GLY A 97 -20.19 16.26 2.31
N SER A 98 -19.74 16.19 3.57
CA SER A 98 -20.36 16.86 4.73
C SER A 98 -19.68 18.19 5.10
N ALA A 99 -18.40 18.35 4.78
CA ALA A 99 -17.51 19.46 5.13
C ALA A 99 -17.52 20.60 4.10
N THR A 100 -18.29 20.47 3.02
CA THR A 100 -18.89 21.64 2.33
C THR A 100 -19.77 22.49 3.25
N ARG A 101 -19.84 22.19 4.57
CA ARG A 101 -20.44 23.02 5.62
C ARG A 101 -19.50 23.40 6.80
N ALA A 102 -18.23 22.99 6.83
CA ALA A 102 -17.29 23.45 7.86
C ALA A 102 -15.84 23.14 7.47
N GLY A 103 -15.03 24.19 7.31
CA GLY A 103 -13.62 24.10 6.94
C GLY A 103 -12.68 23.87 8.13
N GLY A 104 -11.43 23.52 7.80
CA GLY A 104 -10.27 23.78 8.66
C GLY A 104 -9.22 22.66 8.78
N GLY A 105 -8.05 22.90 8.18
CA GLY A 105 -6.74 22.71 8.82
C GLY A 105 -6.01 21.36 8.68
N LEU A 106 -4.94 21.34 7.86
CA LEU A 106 -3.88 20.33 7.90
C LEU A 106 -2.84 20.70 8.97
N ALA A 107 -2.40 19.73 9.76
CA ALA A 107 -1.28 19.85 10.69
C ALA A 107 0.01 19.27 10.07
N THR A 108 1.11 19.99 10.29
CA THR A 108 2.46 19.74 9.80
C THR A 108 3.20 18.63 10.57
N ASN A 109 4.24 18.09 9.92
CA ASN A 109 5.12 17.04 10.41
C ASN A 109 6.15 17.57 11.41
N GLU A 110 6.25 16.93 12.58
CA GLU A 110 7.46 16.77 13.38
C GLU A 110 7.21 15.62 14.40
N ASP A 111 8.18 14.71 14.54
CA ASP A 111 8.62 14.09 15.81
C ASP A 111 9.24 12.68 15.65
N HIS A 112 10.56 12.65 15.79
CA HIS A 112 11.38 11.47 16.03
C HIS A 112 11.34 11.04 17.53
N ASN A 113 10.23 10.47 18.00
CA ASN A 113 10.16 9.37 18.99
C ASN A 113 8.69 9.12 19.39
N ILE A 114 8.02 8.19 18.71
CA ILE A 114 6.63 7.86 19.01
C ILE A 114 6.58 6.88 20.19
N SER A 115 5.99 7.29 21.32
CA SER A 115 5.82 6.40 22.49
C SER A 115 5.04 5.13 22.15
N ALA A 116 5.31 4.02 22.84
CA ALA A 116 4.63 2.74 22.61
C ALA A 116 3.09 2.85 22.74
N ALA A 117 2.59 3.73 23.60
CA ALA A 117 1.16 4.00 23.76
C ALA A 117 0.58 4.73 22.54
N ARG A 118 1.28 5.73 22.00
CA ARG A 118 0.87 6.45 20.78
C ARG A 118 0.97 5.55 19.55
N MET A 119 1.99 4.69 19.48
CA MET A 119 2.12 3.65 18.47
C MET A 119 0.94 2.66 18.54
N LYS A 120 0.52 2.25 19.74
CA LYS A 120 -0.67 1.39 19.92
C LYS A 120 -1.95 2.05 19.40
N ILE A 121 -2.16 3.34 19.66
CA ILE A 121 -3.30 4.11 19.13
C ILE A 121 -3.25 4.21 17.60
N ILE A 122 -2.08 4.51 17.04
CA ILE A 122 -1.84 4.61 15.59
C ILE A 122 -2.08 3.25 14.90
N LEU A 123 -1.56 2.14 15.45
CA LEU A 123 -1.77 0.78 14.94
C LEU A 123 -3.20 0.27 15.12
N ASN A 124 -3.97 0.86 16.04
CA ASN A 124 -5.41 0.60 16.16
C ASN A 124 -6.21 1.25 15.02
N ARG A 125 -5.67 2.28 14.32
CA ARG A 125 -6.30 2.87 13.12
C ARG A 125 -6.27 1.92 11.92
N VAL A 126 -5.24 1.10 11.80
CA VAL A 126 -5.24 -0.05 10.88
C VAL A 126 -5.98 -1.19 11.56
N ALA A 127 -7.30 -1.13 11.50
CA ALA A 127 -8.14 -2.16 12.08
C ALA A 127 -7.85 -3.51 11.38
N ASP A 128 -7.98 -4.59 12.13
CA ASP A 128 -8.34 -5.84 11.50
C ASP A 128 -9.80 -5.66 10.98
N PRO A 129 -10.12 -5.93 9.70
CA PRO A 129 -11.50 -6.00 9.19
C PRO A 129 -12.48 -6.71 10.11
N LEU A 130 -12.00 -7.63 10.96
CA LEU A 130 -12.80 -8.28 12.01
C LEU A 130 -13.42 -7.28 13.01
N TRP A 131 -12.77 -6.15 13.27
CA TRP A 131 -13.21 -5.07 14.17
C TRP A 131 -13.98 -3.96 13.45
N VAL A 132 -13.98 -3.97 12.12
CA VAL A 132 -14.85 -3.10 11.33
C VAL A 132 -16.27 -3.64 11.47
N GLY A 133 -17.10 -2.99 12.29
CA GLY A 133 -18.48 -3.40 12.53
C GLY A 133 -19.29 -3.56 11.24
N GLU A 134 -20.34 -4.38 11.28
CA GLU A 134 -21.08 -4.86 10.10
C GLU A 134 -21.54 -3.73 9.16
N GLN A 135 -22.03 -2.62 9.71
CA GLN A 135 -22.43 -1.43 8.94
C GLN A 135 -21.27 -0.86 8.10
N LYS A 136 -20.06 -0.81 8.68
CA LYS A 136 -18.85 -0.31 8.00
C LYS A 136 -18.39 -1.29 6.91
N ARG A 137 -18.53 -2.60 7.12
CA ARG A 137 -18.27 -3.62 6.08
C ARG A 137 -19.24 -3.52 4.92
N ARG A 138 -20.53 -3.33 5.21
CA ARG A 138 -21.57 -3.13 4.19
C ARG A 138 -21.22 -1.95 3.29
N ARG A 139 -20.75 -0.84 3.87
CA ARG A 139 -20.33 0.35 3.09
C ARG A 139 -19.21 0.05 2.09
N ILE A 140 -18.17 -0.69 2.50
CA ILE A 140 -17.07 -1.09 1.61
C ILE A 140 -17.58 -2.02 0.50
N ARG A 141 -18.52 -2.93 0.81
CA ARG A 141 -19.12 -3.83 -0.19
C ARG A 141 -19.97 -3.08 -1.22
N GLN A 142 -20.69 -2.04 -0.82
CA GLN A 142 -21.52 -1.22 -1.71
C GLN A 142 -20.69 -0.23 -2.54
N ASN A 143 -19.51 0.18 -2.05
CA ASN A 143 -18.63 1.13 -2.71
C ASN A 143 -17.23 0.52 -2.89
N PRO A 144 -17.06 -0.45 -3.80
CA PRO A 144 -15.80 -1.17 -3.95
C PRO A 144 -14.70 -0.23 -4.42
N VAL A 145 -13.67 0.00 -3.59
CA VAL A 145 -12.50 0.83 -3.95
C VAL A 145 -11.52 0.06 -4.83
N TRP A 146 -11.34 -1.24 -4.55
CA TRP A 146 -10.40 -2.12 -5.22
C TRP A 146 -11.11 -3.22 -6.01
N GLN A 147 -10.46 -3.76 -7.03
CA GLN A 147 -10.86 -5.05 -7.61
C GLN A 147 -10.79 -6.16 -6.54
N LYS A 148 -11.59 -7.23 -6.69
CA LYS A 148 -11.64 -8.32 -5.70
C LYS A 148 -10.29 -9.01 -5.53
N SER A 149 -9.68 -9.41 -6.64
CA SER A 149 -8.37 -10.08 -6.67
C SER A 149 -7.20 -9.09 -6.78
N PHE A 150 -5.99 -9.64 -6.77
CA PHE A 150 -4.75 -8.97 -7.14
C PHE A 150 -3.92 -9.98 -7.95
N TYR A 151 -2.99 -9.50 -8.76
CA TYR A 151 -1.98 -10.33 -9.40
C TYR A 151 -0.77 -10.45 -8.48
N ASP A 152 -0.16 -11.62 -8.45
CA ASP A 152 1.12 -11.84 -7.78
C ASP A 152 2.03 -12.79 -8.55
N HIS A 153 3.33 -12.60 -8.38
CA HIS A 153 4.40 -13.39 -8.96
C HIS A 153 5.48 -13.63 -7.90
N ALA A 154 5.79 -14.89 -7.63
CA ALA A 154 6.86 -15.28 -6.71
C ALA A 154 8.23 -15.05 -7.39
N ILE A 155 9.07 -14.22 -6.77
CA ILE A 155 10.40 -13.87 -7.23
C ILE A 155 11.34 -15.06 -7.08
N ARG A 156 11.95 -15.50 -8.18
CA ARG A 156 12.68 -16.78 -8.19
C ARG A 156 14.16 -16.66 -7.88
N ASN A 157 14.74 -15.48 -8.13
CA ASN A 157 16.16 -15.19 -7.96
C ASN A 157 16.38 -13.67 -8.02
N GLU A 158 17.63 -13.25 -7.83
CA GLU A 158 18.04 -11.85 -7.86
C GLU A 158 17.75 -11.16 -9.19
N LYS A 159 17.97 -11.84 -10.33
CA LYS A 159 17.67 -11.27 -11.65
C LYS A 159 16.18 -10.93 -11.78
N ASP A 160 15.29 -11.86 -11.41
CA ASP A 160 13.84 -11.63 -11.40
C ASP A 160 13.47 -10.50 -10.43
N PHE A 161 14.12 -10.43 -9.26
CA PHE A 161 13.94 -9.32 -8.32
C PHE A 161 14.28 -7.97 -8.96
N LEU A 162 15.47 -7.84 -9.56
CA LEU A 162 15.94 -6.60 -10.19
C LEU A 162 15.07 -6.22 -11.39
N GLU A 163 14.63 -7.20 -12.18
CA GLU A 163 13.69 -6.98 -13.28
C GLU A 163 12.36 -6.40 -12.78
N LYS A 164 11.77 -6.95 -11.71
CA LYS A 164 10.53 -6.41 -11.13
C LYS A 164 10.73 -5.07 -10.44
N LEU A 165 11.87 -4.85 -9.77
CA LEU A 165 12.17 -3.56 -9.15
C LEU A 165 12.32 -2.46 -10.22
N ASN A 166 13.08 -2.72 -11.27
CA ASN A 166 13.23 -1.83 -12.41
C ASN A 166 11.89 -1.57 -13.11
N TYR A 167 11.06 -2.61 -13.26
CA TYR A 167 9.70 -2.44 -13.77
C TYR A 167 8.92 -1.46 -12.89
N ILE A 168 8.86 -1.68 -11.57
CA ILE A 168 8.18 -0.79 -10.62
C ILE A 168 8.65 0.66 -10.78
N HIS A 169 9.96 0.88 -10.78
CA HIS A 169 10.55 2.22 -10.85
C HIS A 169 10.28 2.92 -12.17
N LYS A 170 10.26 2.20 -13.30
CA LYS A 170 10.02 2.79 -14.63
C LYS A 170 8.53 2.95 -14.98
N ASN A 171 7.61 2.43 -14.17
CA ASN A 171 6.17 2.52 -14.47
C ASN A 171 5.64 3.96 -14.57
N PRO A 172 6.05 4.91 -13.72
CA PRO A 172 5.63 6.30 -13.86
C PRO A 172 5.95 6.89 -15.24
N LEU A 173 7.16 6.65 -15.78
CA LEU A 173 7.53 7.04 -17.16
C LEU A 173 6.65 6.34 -18.19
N LYS A 174 6.52 5.01 -18.08
CA LYS A 174 5.72 4.18 -19.01
C LYS A 174 4.26 4.65 -19.12
N HIS A 175 3.71 5.17 -18.03
CA HIS A 175 2.34 5.66 -17.94
C HIS A 175 2.20 7.18 -18.18
N ASN A 176 3.27 7.86 -18.63
CA ASN A 176 3.32 9.29 -18.88
C ASN A 176 2.86 10.12 -17.66
N LEU A 177 3.25 9.68 -16.46
CA LEU A 177 2.95 10.38 -15.20
C LEU A 177 4.04 11.39 -14.84
N THR A 178 5.23 11.19 -15.39
CA THR A 178 6.40 12.05 -15.25
C THR A 178 7.30 11.85 -16.46
N ASP A 179 8.13 12.84 -16.77
CA ASP A 179 9.27 12.72 -17.69
C ASP A 179 10.59 12.44 -16.94
N ASP A 180 10.58 12.58 -15.61
CA ASP A 180 11.72 12.42 -14.73
C ASP A 180 11.34 11.63 -13.47
N LEU A 181 12.02 10.51 -13.22
CA LEU A 181 11.75 9.66 -12.05
C LEU A 181 12.11 10.32 -10.73
N ASP A 182 13.07 11.24 -10.73
CA ASP A 182 13.48 11.96 -9.52
C ASP A 182 12.32 12.83 -9.00
N SER A 183 11.52 13.38 -9.93
CA SER A 183 10.34 14.19 -9.63
C SER A 183 9.06 13.41 -9.26
N TYR A 184 9.06 12.08 -9.29
CA TYR A 184 7.88 11.26 -8.98
C TYR A 184 7.92 10.68 -7.55
N PRO A 185 7.25 11.31 -6.57
CA PRO A 185 7.39 10.95 -5.15
C PRO A 185 6.71 9.64 -4.78
N TRP A 186 5.75 9.18 -5.58
CA TRP A 186 4.88 8.06 -5.24
C TRP A 186 5.45 6.69 -5.61
N SER A 187 6.77 6.55 -5.56
CA SER A 187 7.48 5.29 -5.81
C SER A 187 8.68 5.09 -4.88
N SER A 188 9.12 3.84 -4.75
CA SER A 188 10.34 3.52 -3.99
C SER A 188 11.62 3.89 -4.73
N TYR A 189 11.56 4.44 -5.94
CA TYR A 189 12.76 4.88 -6.66
C TYR A 189 13.56 5.85 -5.78
N GLN A 190 12.88 6.77 -5.11
CA GLN A 190 13.51 7.70 -4.19
C GLN A 190 14.27 7.00 -3.06
N ASN A 191 13.76 5.89 -2.50
CA ASN A 191 14.49 5.13 -1.46
C ASN A 191 15.83 4.55 -1.92
N TYR A 192 15.98 4.27 -3.21
CA TYR A 192 17.17 3.64 -3.77
C TYR A 192 18.17 4.69 -4.27
N TYR A 193 17.68 5.79 -4.83
CA TYR A 193 18.52 6.71 -5.59
C TYR A 193 18.57 8.14 -5.03
N LEU A 194 17.69 8.51 -4.09
CA LEU A 194 17.66 9.84 -3.48
C LEU A 194 17.84 9.76 -1.95
N GLU A 195 18.82 10.48 -1.41
CA GLU A 195 19.28 10.27 -0.04
C GLU A 195 18.28 10.70 1.06
N ASN A 196 17.31 11.59 0.79
CA ASN A 196 16.54 12.27 1.85
C ASN A 196 15.00 12.38 1.65
N ASN A 197 14.40 11.74 0.64
CA ASN A 197 12.98 11.99 0.29
C ASN A 197 12.04 10.77 0.40
N SER A 198 12.41 9.71 1.11
CA SER A 198 11.55 8.52 1.16
C SER A 198 10.29 8.68 2.02
N LEU A 199 9.12 8.46 1.41
CA LEU A 199 7.82 8.53 2.10
C LEU A 199 7.52 7.34 3.03
N ILE A 200 8.16 6.19 2.78
CA ILE A 200 8.04 4.97 3.58
C ILE A 200 9.38 4.23 3.59
N THR A 201 9.76 3.68 4.74
CA THR A 201 10.98 2.87 4.86
C THR A 201 10.82 1.53 4.13
N ILE A 202 11.83 1.19 3.32
CA ILE A 202 11.93 -0.10 2.63
C ILE A 202 13.06 -0.96 3.20
N ASN A 203 12.98 -2.24 2.92
CA ASN A 203 14.06 -3.20 3.06
C ASN A 203 14.88 -3.20 1.76
N LYS A 204 16.22 -3.29 1.88
CA LYS A 204 17.12 -3.50 0.75
C LYS A 204 17.61 -4.96 0.80
N LEU A 205 17.83 -5.58 -0.36
CA LEU A 205 18.57 -6.84 -0.38
C LEU A 205 19.99 -6.53 0.09
N LEU A 206 20.49 -7.35 1.01
CA LEU A 206 21.91 -7.39 1.30
C LEU A 206 22.54 -8.15 0.13
N LEU A 207 23.22 -7.41 -0.75
CA LEU A 207 24.01 -7.96 -1.84
C LEU A 207 25.47 -8.05 -1.39
#